data_AF-A0A925LGF8-F1
#
_entry.id   AF-A0A925LGF8-F1
#
_cell.length_a   1.000
_cell.length_b   1.000
_cell.length_c   1.000
_cell.angle_alpha   90.00
_cell.angle_beta   90.00
_cell.angle_gamma   90.00
#
_symmetry.space_group_name_H-M   'P 1'
#
loop_
_entity.id
_entity.type
_entity.pdbx_description
1 polymer ?
#
loop_
_entity_poly.entity_id
_entity_poly.type
_entity_poly.pdbx_seq_one_letter_code
_entity_poly.pdbx_strand_id
1 'polypeptide(L)'
;GRQLNETFSKFIQGFMPKYSHPDVDAIKNLSLAVIVEQKRIGGNSRSTLGTITDIDPLIRLLFSRIGQPHIGPSGYFSFNDPNGMCKTCEGIGRIVTLDLNKALDHEKSLNEGAILLPGLKVGTWLWKSYAETGFFDCDKKIKDYTKEEYDKLVFCKEEKIKSPLMEGFNSTYLGLVERFIRSNIKTEFEKSEASKKKIEPFTTEGQCDDCCGKRYNETVLSSKVMGYTIADFTAMQVDTLLELVQKIKDKNVQPILDNLSERLKDLIHIGLDYVSLNRETSTLSGGESQRVKMVKHLTSSLINVMYIFDEPSIGLHPRDVHRLNELLVKLRDKDNTVIVVEHDPDVIKIADHIVDVGPKAGVGGGRVTFEGSYQELLSSNTLTGQYIGKSLPIKSNPRRSTDFYETKKSSLHNLKNVGLKIPKGLFTVVTGVAGSGKSSLVNGVFAKEYKDAIIVDQSAVSANLRSNPATYTGIMDVIRKVFAEENKVGVGLFSYNSEGACEACKGRGYIETDLSFMNSVETL
;
A
#
# COMPACT_ATOMS: atom_id res chain seq x y z
N GLY A 1 -17.79 11.83 12.66
CA GLY A 1 -17.56 13.27 12.92
C GLY A 1 -16.38 13.81 12.13
N ARG A 2 -15.15 13.35 12.43
CA ARG A 2 -13.92 13.78 11.75
C ARG A 2 -13.88 13.50 10.24
N GLN A 3 -14.24 12.29 9.80
CA GLN A 3 -14.19 11.95 8.38
C GLN A 3 -15.11 12.85 7.51
N LEU A 4 -16.34 13.16 7.95
CA LEU A 4 -17.21 14.09 7.22
C LEU A 4 -16.59 15.50 7.20
N ASN A 5 -16.10 16.00 8.34
CA ASN A 5 -15.48 17.32 8.42
C ASN A 5 -14.24 17.44 7.53
N GLU A 6 -13.42 16.39 7.45
CA GLU A 6 -12.24 16.28 6.60
C GLU A 6 -12.57 16.29 5.09
N THR A 7 -13.79 15.89 4.69
CA THR A 7 -14.23 16.02 3.28
C THR A 7 -14.58 17.44 2.86
N PHE A 8 -14.82 18.36 3.82
CA PHE A 8 -15.11 19.75 3.49
C PHE A 8 -13.81 20.53 3.28
N SER A 9 -13.85 21.50 2.35
CA SER A 9 -12.76 22.45 2.19
C SER A 9 -12.46 23.17 3.51
N LYS A 10 -11.19 23.56 3.72
CA LYS A 10 -10.76 24.31 4.91
C LYS A 10 -11.54 25.61 5.11
N PHE A 11 -11.93 26.24 4.01
CA PHE A 11 -12.85 27.38 4.03
C PHE A 11 -14.17 27.03 4.73
N ILE A 12 -14.84 25.94 4.33
CA ILE A 12 -16.10 25.49 4.96
C ILE A 12 -15.87 25.07 6.42
N GLN A 13 -14.76 24.38 6.72
CA GLN A 13 -14.40 24.04 8.10
C GLN A 13 -14.29 25.30 8.99
N GLY A 14 -13.89 26.44 8.43
CA GLY A 14 -13.86 27.73 9.11
C GLY A 14 -15.23 28.24 9.59
N PHE A 15 -16.32 27.83 8.93
CA PHE A 15 -17.70 28.19 9.29
C PHE A 15 -18.42 27.12 10.11
N MET A 16 -17.81 25.95 10.30
CA MET A 16 -18.37 24.94 11.19
C MET A 16 -18.36 25.44 12.64
N PRO A 17 -19.28 24.95 13.50
CA PRO A 17 -19.28 25.29 14.91
C PRO A 17 -17.90 25.04 15.51
N LYS A 18 -17.19 26.11 15.86
CA LYS A 18 -15.92 26.04 16.59
C LYS A 18 -16.28 25.91 18.06
N TYR A 19 -16.31 24.67 18.54
CA TYR A 19 -16.37 24.44 19.98
C TYR A 19 -15.04 24.92 20.56
N SER A 20 -15.10 25.91 21.44
CA SER A 20 -13.92 26.34 22.21
C SER A 20 -13.39 25.17 23.00
N HIS A 21 -12.10 25.20 23.34
CA HIS A 21 -11.60 24.32 24.39
C HIS A 21 -12.53 24.43 25.62
N PRO A 22 -12.86 23.31 26.28
CA PRO A 22 -13.66 23.35 27.50
C PRO A 22 -13.01 24.31 28.49
N ASP A 23 -13.80 25.22 29.06
CA ASP A 23 -13.34 26.12 30.11
C ASP A 23 -13.27 25.33 31.42
N VAL A 24 -12.13 24.66 31.62
CA VAL A 24 -11.88 23.78 32.76
C VAL A 24 -10.49 24.05 33.34
N ASP A 25 -10.39 24.07 34.67
CA ASP A 25 -9.14 24.36 35.37
C ASP A 25 -8.06 23.28 35.14
N ALA A 26 -8.48 22.03 34.96
CA ALA A 26 -7.59 20.90 34.69
C ALA A 26 -8.35 19.74 34.04
N ILE A 27 -7.68 19.03 33.12
CA ILE A 27 -8.12 17.74 32.61
C ILE A 27 -7.24 16.67 33.28
N LYS A 28 -7.86 15.80 34.07
CA LYS A 28 -7.17 14.70 34.77
C LYS A 28 -7.53 13.36 34.12
N ASN A 29 -6.69 12.35 34.35
CA ASN A 29 -6.89 10.98 33.86
C ASN A 29 -6.93 10.85 32.32
N LEU A 30 -6.14 11.67 31.62
CA LEU A 30 -5.92 11.47 30.18
C LEU A 30 -4.98 10.28 29.98
N SER A 31 -5.54 9.16 29.54
CA SER A 31 -4.74 8.02 29.06
C SER A 31 -4.10 8.34 27.71
N LEU A 32 -2.96 7.71 27.43
CA LEU A 32 -2.36 7.75 26.09
C LEU A 32 -3.37 7.17 25.08
N ALA A 33 -3.73 7.94 24.05
CA ALA A 33 -4.63 7.50 23.00
C ALA A 33 -3.86 7.04 21.76
N VAL A 34 -4.11 5.80 21.33
CA VAL A 34 -3.57 5.21 20.10
C VAL A 34 -4.72 5.04 19.11
N ILE A 35 -4.67 5.78 17.99
CA ILE A 35 -5.68 5.72 16.93
C ILE A 35 -5.23 4.71 15.87
N VAL A 36 -6.10 3.77 15.53
CA VAL A 36 -5.90 2.75 14.50
C VAL A 36 -6.91 2.98 13.38
N GLU A 37 -6.46 3.69 12.33
CA GLU A 37 -7.29 4.08 11.19
C GLU A 37 -7.61 2.92 10.23
N GLN A 38 -8.69 3.08 9.46
CA GLN A 38 -9.11 2.15 8.38
C GLN A 38 -8.06 2.01 7.26
N LYS A 39 -7.25 3.05 6.99
CA LYS A 39 -6.31 3.09 5.84
C LYS A 39 -5.41 1.86 5.79
N ARG A 40 -5.26 1.22 4.64
CA ARG A 40 -4.37 0.05 4.50
C ARG A 40 -2.99 0.37 5.06
N ILE A 41 -2.36 -0.62 5.68
CA ILE A 41 -0.95 -0.54 6.07
C ILE A 41 -0.16 -0.12 4.83
N GLY A 42 0.37 1.11 4.87
CA GLY A 42 1.34 1.58 3.92
C GLY A 42 2.70 0.95 4.18
N GLY A 43 3.65 1.28 3.33
CA GLY A 43 5.01 0.79 3.46
C GLY A 43 5.75 0.97 2.16
N ASN A 44 7.06 1.18 2.26
CA ASN A 44 7.91 1.11 1.09
C ASN A 44 8.26 -0.37 0.81
N SER A 45 9.02 -0.62 -0.26
CA SER A 45 9.48 -1.95 -0.65
C SER A 45 10.27 -2.71 0.44
N ARG A 46 10.70 -2.01 1.52
CA ARG A 46 11.39 -2.59 2.69
C ARG A 46 10.46 -2.94 3.84
N SER A 47 9.19 -2.54 3.81
CA SER A 47 8.20 -2.89 4.82
C SER A 47 7.60 -4.28 4.54
N THR A 48 7.89 -5.24 5.40
CA THR A 48 7.38 -6.61 5.34
C THR A 48 6.50 -6.93 6.56
N LEU A 49 5.76 -8.04 6.49
CA LEU A 49 5.00 -8.56 7.63
C LEU A 49 5.88 -8.77 8.87
N GLY A 50 7.09 -9.31 8.70
CA GLY A 50 8.05 -9.54 9.78
C GLY A 50 8.55 -8.24 10.42
N THR A 51 8.78 -7.19 9.63
CA THR A 51 9.20 -5.88 10.17
C THR A 51 8.08 -5.17 10.95
N ILE A 52 6.82 -5.22 10.48
CA ILE A 52 5.73 -4.45 11.11
C ILE A 52 5.18 -5.10 12.39
N THR A 53 5.39 -6.41 12.54
CA THR A 53 4.97 -7.20 13.71
C THR A 53 6.10 -7.38 14.74
N ASP A 54 7.24 -6.73 14.50
CA ASP A 54 8.47 -6.85 15.31
C ASP A 54 8.95 -8.30 15.50
N ILE A 55 8.65 -9.18 14.53
CA ILE A 55 9.15 -10.56 14.51
C ILE A 55 10.58 -10.62 13.94
N ASP A 56 10.87 -9.83 12.89
CA ASP A 56 12.21 -9.76 12.29
C ASP A 56 13.33 -9.39 13.30
N PRO A 57 13.16 -8.41 14.22
CA PRO A 57 14.09 -8.19 15.33
C PRO A 57 14.45 -9.46 16.13
N LEU A 58 13.45 -10.29 16.46
CA LEU A 58 13.67 -11.51 17.25
C LEU A 58 14.43 -12.57 16.46
N ILE A 59 14.09 -12.75 15.17
CA ILE A 59 14.82 -13.67 14.28
C ILE A 59 16.28 -13.21 14.11
N ARG A 60 16.51 -11.91 13.91
CA ARG A 60 17.87 -11.34 13.84
C ARG A 60 18.67 -11.58 15.10
N LEU A 61 18.04 -11.42 16.27
CA LEU A 61 18.67 -11.69 17.55
C LEU A 61 18.99 -13.17 17.71
N LEU A 62 18.07 -14.07 17.33
CA LEU A 62 18.29 -15.51 17.34
C LEU A 62 19.51 -15.91 16.49
N PHE A 63 19.57 -15.46 15.24
CA PHE A 63 20.69 -15.76 14.34
C PHE A 63 22.03 -15.19 14.85
N SER A 64 22.02 -13.99 15.43
CA SER A 64 23.22 -13.40 16.05
C SER A 64 23.74 -14.24 17.23
N ARG A 65 22.86 -14.94 17.96
CA ARG A 65 23.24 -15.75 19.13
C ARG A 65 23.67 -17.16 18.80
N ILE A 66 22.95 -17.85 17.91
CA ILE A 66 23.15 -19.29 17.66
C ILE A 66 23.42 -19.66 16.20
N GLY A 67 23.45 -18.69 15.28
CA GLY A 67 23.72 -18.93 13.86
C GLY A 67 25.16 -19.41 13.61
N GLN A 68 25.31 -20.39 12.71
CA GLN A 68 26.60 -20.97 12.34
C GLN A 68 26.83 -20.90 10.81
N PRO A 69 27.96 -20.34 10.34
CA PRO A 69 29.00 -19.65 11.12
C PRO A 69 28.47 -18.37 11.79
N HIS A 70 29.15 -17.94 12.86
CA HIS A 70 28.86 -16.69 13.54
C HIS A 70 29.30 -15.49 12.69
N ILE A 71 28.39 -14.56 12.42
CA ILE A 71 28.64 -13.41 11.54
C ILE A 71 28.84 -12.11 12.33
N GLY A 72 28.11 -11.92 13.43
CA GLY A 72 28.20 -10.72 14.24
C GLY A 72 26.89 -10.32 14.93
N PRO A 73 26.71 -9.02 15.26
CA PRO A 73 25.55 -8.53 15.98
C PRO A 73 24.26 -8.63 15.15
N SER A 74 23.10 -8.53 15.81
CA SER A 74 21.78 -8.63 15.17
C SER A 74 21.56 -7.64 14.01
N GLY A 75 22.22 -6.48 14.04
CA GLY A 75 22.20 -5.50 12.95
C GLY A 75 22.68 -6.06 11.61
N TYR A 76 23.67 -6.98 11.62
CA TYR A 76 24.19 -7.59 10.39
C TYR A 76 23.19 -8.52 9.73
N PHE A 77 22.21 -9.02 10.48
CA PHE A 77 21.11 -9.83 9.96
C PHE A 77 19.93 -8.98 9.45
N SER A 78 20.15 -7.68 9.21
CA SER A 78 19.14 -6.75 8.69
C SER A 78 19.37 -6.48 7.20
N PHE A 79 18.34 -6.70 6.37
CA PHE A 79 18.38 -6.26 4.97
C PHE A 79 18.26 -4.73 4.81
N ASN A 80 18.02 -4.00 5.90
CA ASN A 80 18.02 -2.53 5.91
C ASN A 80 19.39 -1.96 6.33
N ASP A 81 20.32 -2.80 6.80
CA ASP A 81 21.65 -2.37 7.23
C ASP A 81 22.68 -2.63 6.12
N PRO A 82 23.55 -1.68 5.78
CA PRO A 82 24.58 -1.86 4.76
C PRO A 82 25.46 -3.09 4.97
N ASN A 83 25.66 -3.53 6.21
CA ASN A 83 26.46 -4.71 6.54
C ASN A 83 25.73 -6.02 6.27
N GLY A 84 24.40 -6.02 6.21
CA GLY A 84 23.57 -7.21 5.99
C GLY A 84 22.90 -7.31 4.63
N MET A 85 22.63 -6.17 4.00
CA MET A 85 21.89 -6.11 2.73
C MET A 85 22.71 -6.62 1.54
N CYS A 86 22.01 -7.20 0.55
CA CYS A 86 22.55 -7.43 -0.78
C CYS A 86 22.96 -6.07 -1.40
N LYS A 87 24.18 -5.98 -1.95
CA LYS A 87 24.72 -4.74 -2.51
C LYS A 87 24.07 -4.32 -3.83
N THR A 88 23.55 -5.28 -4.58
CA THR A 88 23.01 -5.06 -5.93
C THR A 88 21.58 -4.52 -5.90
N CYS A 89 20.75 -5.06 -5.02
CA CYS A 89 19.37 -4.58 -4.83
C CYS A 89 19.18 -3.74 -3.57
N GLU A 90 20.25 -3.44 -2.82
CA GLU A 90 20.21 -2.66 -1.56
C GLU A 90 19.12 -3.14 -0.58
N GLY A 91 18.97 -4.46 -0.46
CA GLY A 91 18.00 -5.07 0.45
C GLY A 91 16.55 -5.09 -0.06
N ILE A 92 16.28 -4.67 -1.30
CA ILE A 92 14.93 -4.71 -1.89
C ILE A 92 14.56 -6.13 -2.37
N GLY A 93 15.53 -6.89 -2.89
CA GLY A 93 15.33 -8.25 -3.41
C GLY A 93 14.79 -8.32 -4.84
N ARG A 94 14.28 -7.21 -5.38
CA ARG A 94 13.98 -7.05 -6.80
C ARG A 94 14.87 -5.98 -7.40
N ILE A 95 15.05 -6.06 -8.71
CA ILE A 95 15.68 -5.04 -9.52
C ILE A 95 14.63 -4.57 -10.53
N VAL A 96 14.42 -3.26 -10.58
CA VAL A 96 13.61 -2.65 -11.64
C VAL A 96 14.53 -2.53 -12.84
N THR A 97 14.33 -3.39 -13.83
CA THR A 97 15.12 -3.38 -15.06
C THR A 97 14.30 -2.82 -16.21
N LEU A 98 14.99 -2.50 -17.28
CA LEU A 98 14.37 -1.99 -18.49
C LEU A 98 13.70 -3.13 -19.26
N ASP A 99 12.40 -3.01 -19.55
CA ASP A 99 11.69 -3.89 -20.48
C ASP A 99 12.10 -3.52 -21.91
N LEU A 100 13.03 -4.30 -22.46
CA LEU A 100 13.64 -4.02 -23.76
C LEU A 100 12.63 -3.98 -24.90
N ASN A 101 11.58 -4.81 -24.86
CA ASN A 101 10.55 -4.83 -25.91
C ASN A 101 9.71 -3.55 -25.93
N LYS A 102 9.63 -2.85 -24.79
CA LYS A 102 8.93 -1.56 -24.69
C LYS A 102 9.88 -0.38 -24.84
N ALA A 103 11.14 -0.55 -24.46
CA ALA A 103 12.16 0.49 -24.52
C ALA A 103 12.80 0.62 -25.90
N LEU A 104 12.78 -0.44 -26.71
CA LEU A 104 13.35 -0.50 -28.04
C LEU A 104 12.31 -0.95 -29.07
N ASP A 105 12.21 -0.19 -30.15
CA ASP A 105 11.52 -0.61 -31.37
C ASP A 105 12.53 -1.33 -32.28
N HIS A 106 12.45 -2.66 -32.32
CA HIS A 106 13.38 -3.50 -33.07
C HIS A 106 13.28 -3.31 -34.59
N GLU A 107 12.16 -2.74 -35.08
CA GLU A 107 11.91 -2.53 -36.51
C GLU A 107 12.48 -1.20 -37.03
N LYS A 108 13.05 -0.37 -36.16
CA LYS A 108 13.63 0.93 -36.48
C LYS A 108 15.14 0.96 -36.29
N SER A 109 15.80 1.90 -36.96
CA SER A 109 17.20 2.28 -36.70
C SER A 109 17.32 3.33 -35.58
N LEU A 110 18.54 3.63 -35.13
CA LEU A 110 18.76 4.70 -34.15
C LEU A 110 18.30 6.06 -34.68
N ASN A 111 18.53 6.35 -35.96
CA ASN A 111 18.09 7.58 -36.64
C ASN A 111 16.57 7.67 -36.80
N GLU A 112 15.88 6.54 -36.94
CA GLU A 112 14.41 6.46 -36.98
C GLU A 112 13.76 6.56 -35.58
N GLY A 113 14.58 6.62 -34.52
CA GLY A 113 14.11 6.72 -33.14
C GLY A 113 13.74 5.37 -32.52
N ALA A 114 14.57 4.35 -32.72
CA ALA A 114 14.39 3.04 -32.10
C ALA A 114 14.35 3.06 -30.56
N ILE A 115 14.99 4.05 -29.92
CA ILE A 115 15.01 4.16 -28.44
C ILE A 115 13.79 4.95 -27.97
N LEU A 116 12.84 4.27 -27.32
CA LEU A 116 11.57 4.83 -26.87
C LEU A 116 11.63 5.47 -25.47
N LEU A 117 12.79 5.41 -24.81
CA LEU A 117 12.99 5.94 -23.47
C LEU A 117 12.86 7.47 -23.40
N PRO A 118 12.29 8.02 -22.32
CA PRO A 118 12.22 9.47 -22.10
C PRO A 118 13.61 10.12 -22.12
N GLY A 119 13.77 11.19 -22.89
CA GLY A 119 15.03 11.93 -23.01
C GLY A 119 15.99 11.40 -24.09
N LEU A 120 15.70 10.24 -24.70
CA LEU A 120 16.49 9.61 -25.77
C LEU A 120 15.88 9.79 -27.17
N LYS A 121 15.07 10.84 -27.36
CA LYS A 121 14.56 11.20 -28.70
C LYS A 121 15.73 11.56 -29.62
N VAL A 122 15.58 11.26 -30.91
CA VAL A 122 16.59 11.58 -31.93
C VAL A 122 17.01 13.05 -31.84
N GLY A 123 18.32 13.29 -31.85
CA GLY A 123 18.92 14.62 -31.76
C GLY A 123 19.09 15.18 -30.34
N THR A 124 18.56 14.54 -29.29
CA THR A 124 18.86 14.96 -27.91
C THR A 124 20.31 14.64 -27.53
N TRP A 125 20.86 15.37 -26.55
CA TRP A 125 22.21 15.16 -26.04
C TRP A 125 22.45 13.70 -25.62
N LEU A 126 21.46 13.09 -24.96
CA LEU A 126 21.57 11.70 -24.50
C LEU A 126 21.53 10.70 -25.66
N TRP A 127 20.71 10.94 -26.70
CA TRP A 127 20.70 10.11 -27.91
C TRP A 127 22.03 10.19 -28.65
N LYS A 128 22.60 11.40 -28.80
CA LYS A 128 23.90 11.60 -29.44
C LYS A 128 25.03 10.88 -28.72
N SER A 129 24.95 10.75 -27.40
CA SER A 129 25.91 9.97 -26.61
C SER A 129 25.96 8.47 -26.95
N TYR A 130 24.98 7.97 -27.71
CA TYR A 130 24.99 6.63 -28.30
C TYR A 130 25.31 6.67 -29.80
N ALA A 131 24.59 7.48 -30.57
CA ALA A 131 24.69 7.52 -32.03
C ALA A 131 26.04 8.07 -32.55
N GLU A 132 26.61 9.08 -31.90
CA GLU A 132 27.84 9.74 -32.35
C GLU A 132 29.12 9.06 -31.79
N THR A 133 29.00 7.90 -31.14
CA THR A 133 30.14 7.14 -30.58
C THR A 133 31.00 6.44 -31.64
N GLY A 134 30.44 6.21 -32.84
CA GLY A 134 31.05 5.38 -33.88
C GLY A 134 30.94 3.87 -33.65
N PHE A 135 30.22 3.43 -32.59
CA PHE A 135 30.03 2.00 -32.30
C PHE A 135 28.94 1.32 -33.15
N PHE A 136 28.04 2.11 -33.73
CA PHE A 136 26.84 1.59 -34.39
C PHE A 136 26.67 2.24 -35.75
N ASP A 137 26.22 1.45 -36.72
CA ASP A 137 25.56 1.99 -37.91
C ASP A 137 24.15 2.48 -37.49
N CYS A 138 23.95 3.80 -37.53
CA CYS A 138 22.74 4.44 -37.05
C CYS A 138 21.55 4.32 -38.01
N ASP A 139 21.76 3.85 -39.24
CA ASP A 139 20.72 3.58 -40.23
C ASP A 139 20.33 2.09 -40.27
N LYS A 140 21.17 1.23 -39.68
CA LYS A 140 20.86 -0.19 -39.48
C LYS A 140 19.76 -0.37 -38.42
N LYS A 141 18.78 -1.22 -38.71
CA LYS A 141 17.68 -1.55 -37.77
C LYS A 141 18.19 -2.40 -36.62
N ILE A 142 17.62 -2.21 -35.42
CA ILE A 142 18.07 -2.92 -34.21
C ILE A 142 17.93 -4.44 -34.34
N LYS A 143 16.90 -4.96 -35.02
CA LYS A 143 16.74 -6.42 -35.25
C LYS A 143 17.88 -7.05 -36.06
N ASP A 144 18.58 -6.26 -36.87
CA ASP A 144 19.65 -6.71 -37.73
C ASP A 144 21.03 -6.56 -37.06
N TYR A 145 21.08 -6.06 -35.82
CA TYR A 145 22.31 -5.91 -35.05
C TYR A 145 22.93 -7.28 -34.77
N THR A 146 24.25 -7.36 -34.88
CA THR A 146 25.01 -8.49 -34.37
C THR A 146 24.88 -8.56 -32.85
N LYS A 147 25.15 -9.74 -32.27
CA LYS A 147 25.10 -9.92 -30.82
C LYS A 147 26.03 -8.93 -30.08
N GLU A 148 27.21 -8.66 -30.62
CA GLU A 148 28.16 -7.71 -30.04
C GLU A 148 27.64 -6.27 -30.09
N GLU A 149 27.08 -5.82 -31.21
CA GLU A 149 26.44 -4.50 -31.33
C GLU A 149 25.27 -4.36 -30.34
N TYR A 150 24.43 -5.39 -30.25
CA TYR A 150 23.29 -5.39 -29.34
C TYR A 150 23.73 -5.36 -27.87
N ASP A 151 24.68 -6.22 -27.47
CA ASP A 151 25.21 -6.25 -26.11
C ASP A 151 25.91 -4.94 -25.74
N LYS A 152 26.59 -4.30 -26.71
CA LYS A 152 27.22 -2.98 -26.53
C LYS A 152 26.18 -1.88 -26.33
N LEU A 153 25.09 -1.88 -27.09
CA LEU A 153 24.01 -0.90 -26.94
C LEU A 153 23.25 -1.08 -25.62
N VAL A 154 22.99 -2.33 -25.24
CA VAL A 154 22.02 -2.65 -24.18
C VAL A 154 22.69 -2.91 -22.83
N PHE A 155 23.73 -3.74 -22.77
CA PHE A 155 24.26 -4.34 -21.53
C PHE A 155 25.67 -3.89 -21.13
N CYS A 156 26.30 -2.99 -21.87
CA CYS A 156 27.65 -2.49 -21.55
C CYS A 156 27.70 -1.84 -20.16
N LYS A 157 28.56 -2.35 -19.26
CA LYS A 157 28.64 -1.91 -17.85
C LYS A 157 29.34 -0.58 -17.65
N GLU A 158 30.54 -0.40 -18.19
CA GLU A 158 31.29 0.86 -18.08
C GLU A 158 32.49 0.77 -19.01
N GLU A 159 32.58 1.72 -19.94
CA GLU A 159 33.72 1.82 -20.86
C GLU A 159 34.13 3.28 -21.02
N LYS A 160 35.43 3.55 -20.86
CA LYS A 160 35.97 4.89 -21.07
C LYS A 160 36.14 5.15 -22.56
N ILE A 161 35.47 6.17 -23.06
CA ILE A 161 35.53 6.60 -24.46
C ILE A 161 35.97 8.07 -24.53
N LYS A 162 36.53 8.49 -25.67
CA LYS A 162 36.64 9.92 -25.97
C LYS A 162 35.23 10.46 -26.15
N SER A 163 34.93 11.61 -25.53
CA SER A 163 33.59 12.17 -25.57
C SER A 163 33.24 12.51 -27.01
N PRO A 164 32.15 11.94 -27.56
CA PRO A 164 31.70 12.28 -28.92
C PRO A 164 31.14 13.72 -28.99
N LEU A 165 30.91 14.34 -27.83
CA LEU A 165 30.22 15.62 -27.68
C LEU A 165 31.17 16.77 -27.30
N MET A 166 32.37 16.46 -26.78
CA MET A 166 33.37 17.44 -26.37
C MET A 166 34.78 16.96 -26.72
N GLU A 167 35.39 17.63 -27.68
CA GLU A 167 36.72 17.32 -28.17
C GLU A 167 37.76 17.46 -27.04
N GLY A 168 38.57 16.42 -26.81
CA GLY A 168 39.61 16.38 -25.78
C GLY A 168 39.20 15.89 -24.39
N PHE A 169 37.93 15.61 -24.14
CA PHE A 169 37.45 15.07 -22.85
C PHE A 169 37.17 13.57 -22.92
N ASN A 170 37.42 12.86 -21.83
CA ASN A 170 37.01 11.46 -21.67
C ASN A 170 35.61 11.40 -21.05
N SER A 171 34.78 10.48 -21.52
CA SER A 171 33.46 10.20 -20.97
C SER A 171 33.25 8.71 -20.73
N THR A 172 32.38 8.37 -19.79
CA THR A 172 31.99 6.98 -19.54
C THR A 172 30.79 6.62 -20.39
N TYR A 173 30.96 5.64 -21.27
CA TYR A 173 29.88 4.98 -21.99
C TYR A 173 29.24 3.89 -21.13
N LEU A 174 27.91 3.81 -21.21
CA LEU A 174 27.07 2.84 -20.50
C LEU A 174 25.98 2.37 -21.46
N GLY A 175 25.71 1.06 -21.48
CA GLY A 175 24.56 0.50 -22.19
C GLY A 175 23.24 1.04 -21.62
N LEU A 176 22.16 0.88 -22.38
CA LEU A 176 20.83 1.40 -22.02
C LEU A 176 20.34 0.86 -20.66
N VAL A 177 20.52 -0.45 -20.40
CA VAL A 177 20.09 -1.07 -19.14
C VAL A 177 20.91 -0.54 -17.98
N GLU A 178 22.23 -0.50 -18.10
CA GLU A 178 23.11 -0.04 -17.03
C GLU A 178 22.89 1.45 -16.71
N ARG A 179 22.74 2.29 -17.73
CA ARG A 179 22.41 3.71 -17.55
C ARG A 179 21.04 3.86 -16.87
N PHE A 180 20.06 3.07 -17.29
CA PHE A 180 18.73 3.08 -16.70
C PHE A 180 18.76 2.71 -15.21
N ILE A 181 19.46 1.64 -14.85
CA ILE A 181 19.67 1.19 -13.47
C ILE A 181 20.34 2.30 -12.65
N ARG A 182 21.48 2.83 -13.10
CA ARG A 182 22.22 3.87 -12.35
C ARG A 182 21.42 5.14 -12.15
N SER A 183 20.62 5.55 -13.14
CA SER A 183 19.86 6.80 -13.09
C SER A 183 18.52 6.69 -12.36
N ASN A 184 17.93 5.48 -12.24
CA ASN A 184 16.58 5.29 -11.69
C ASN A 184 16.54 4.50 -10.37
N ILE A 185 17.41 3.51 -10.18
CA ILE A 185 17.39 2.66 -8.96
C ILE A 185 18.00 3.39 -7.77
N LYS A 186 19.14 4.09 -7.95
CA LYS A 186 19.81 4.81 -6.86
C LYS A 186 18.98 5.94 -6.23
N THR A 187 17.94 6.41 -6.93
CA THR A 187 17.14 7.60 -6.56
C THR A 187 15.64 7.32 -6.55
N GLU A 188 15.22 6.06 -6.44
CA GLU A 188 13.80 5.67 -6.47
C GLU A 188 12.96 6.36 -5.37
N PHE A 189 13.61 6.80 -4.29
CA PHE A 189 13.04 7.57 -3.19
C PHE A 189 13.05 9.09 -3.39
N GLU A 190 13.83 9.62 -4.34
CA GLU A 190 14.00 11.06 -4.57
C GLU A 190 13.18 11.59 -5.76
N LYS A 191 12.62 10.69 -6.58
CA LYS A 191 11.86 11.10 -7.79
C LYS A 191 10.38 11.36 -7.49
N SER A 192 9.88 12.49 -8.00
CA SER A 192 8.45 12.83 -8.00
C SER A 192 7.58 11.77 -8.65
N GLU A 193 6.32 11.63 -8.22
CA GLU A 193 5.34 10.69 -8.82
C GLU A 193 5.18 10.88 -10.34
N ALA A 194 5.27 12.12 -10.81
CA ALA A 194 5.19 12.44 -12.24
C ALA A 194 6.38 11.86 -13.04
N SER A 195 7.57 11.79 -12.43
CA SER A 195 8.74 11.15 -13.04
C SER A 195 8.61 9.63 -13.05
N LYS A 196 8.03 9.03 -11.99
CA LYS A 196 7.79 7.58 -11.91
C LYS A 196 6.82 7.11 -13.00
N LYS A 197 5.69 7.79 -13.17
CA LYS A 197 4.69 7.48 -14.21
C LYS A 197 5.22 7.51 -15.65
N LYS A 198 6.27 8.30 -15.93
CA LYS A 198 6.88 8.37 -17.26
C LYS A 198 7.76 7.17 -17.59
N ILE A 199 8.28 6.50 -16.56
CA ILE A 199 9.26 5.42 -16.70
C ILE A 199 8.61 4.05 -16.48
N GLU A 200 7.60 3.97 -15.62
CA GLU A 200 6.82 2.76 -15.31
C GLU A 200 6.40 1.91 -16.53
N PRO A 201 5.99 2.50 -17.69
CA PRO A 201 5.65 1.69 -18.86
C PRO A 201 6.83 0.91 -19.43
N PHE A 202 8.05 1.40 -19.25
CA PHE A 202 9.28 0.84 -19.82
C PHE A 202 10.03 -0.07 -18.84
N THR A 203 9.49 -0.27 -17.64
CA THR A 203 10.13 -1.10 -16.62
C THR A 203 9.51 -2.48 -16.55
N THR A 204 10.34 -3.46 -16.25
CA THR A 204 9.91 -4.74 -15.71
C THR A 204 10.56 -4.93 -14.35
N GLU A 205 9.82 -5.53 -13.44
CA GLU A 205 10.40 -5.97 -12.17
C GLU A 205 10.93 -7.39 -12.34
N GLY A 206 12.21 -7.58 -12.03
CA GLY A 206 12.86 -8.88 -11.97
C GLY A 206 13.31 -9.19 -10.55
N GLN A 207 13.45 -10.48 -10.24
CA GLN A 207 14.14 -10.89 -9.02
C GLN A 207 15.62 -10.48 -9.11
N CYS A 208 16.22 -10.03 -8.01
CA CYS A 208 17.65 -9.74 -8.00
C CYS A 208 18.44 -11.03 -8.24
N ASP A 209 19.31 -11.06 -9.25
CA ASP A 209 20.09 -12.25 -9.60
C ASP A 209 21.08 -12.63 -8.48
N ASP A 210 21.75 -11.64 -7.87
CA ASP A 210 22.79 -11.91 -6.87
C ASP A 210 22.27 -12.53 -5.56
N CYS A 211 21.10 -12.11 -5.09
CA CYS A 211 20.52 -12.66 -3.86
C CYS A 211 19.33 -13.59 -4.12
N CYS A 212 18.94 -13.80 -5.37
CA CYS A 212 17.72 -14.50 -5.76
C CYS A 212 16.52 -14.04 -4.91
N GLY A 213 16.33 -12.73 -4.74
CA GLY A 213 15.23 -12.17 -3.95
C GLY A 213 15.33 -12.29 -2.43
N LYS A 214 16.41 -12.89 -1.89
CA LYS A 214 16.60 -13.07 -0.46
C LYS A 214 16.93 -11.79 0.31
N ARG A 215 17.28 -10.70 -0.38
CA ARG A 215 17.61 -9.36 0.19
C ARG A 215 18.92 -9.27 0.99
N TYR A 216 19.51 -10.38 1.39
CA TYR A 216 20.76 -10.42 2.17
C TYR A 216 21.99 -10.64 1.29
N ASN A 217 23.17 -10.25 1.81
CA ASN A 217 24.45 -10.61 1.20
C ASN A 217 24.84 -12.07 1.48
N GLU A 218 25.84 -12.55 0.76
CA GLU A 218 26.31 -13.94 0.83
C GLU A 218 26.84 -14.31 2.22
N THR A 219 27.52 -13.38 2.91
CA THR A 219 28.05 -13.61 4.26
C THR A 219 26.91 -13.93 5.24
N VAL A 220 25.82 -13.17 5.23
CA VAL A 220 24.65 -13.44 6.06
C VAL A 220 23.98 -14.75 5.66
N LEU A 221 23.87 -15.02 4.36
CA LEU A 221 23.26 -16.25 3.83
C LEU A 221 24.10 -17.51 4.11
N SER A 222 25.39 -17.37 4.47
CA SER A 222 26.19 -18.51 4.90
C SER A 222 25.79 -19.01 6.29
N SER A 223 25.25 -18.14 7.16
CA SER A 223 24.86 -18.46 8.53
C SER A 223 23.52 -19.16 8.61
N LYS A 224 23.48 -20.27 9.34
CA LYS A 224 22.32 -21.15 9.44
C LYS A 224 21.95 -21.47 10.88
N VAL A 225 20.65 -21.60 11.13
CA VAL A 225 20.06 -22.17 12.34
C VAL A 225 19.20 -23.36 11.91
N MET A 226 19.43 -24.54 12.50
CA MET A 226 18.74 -25.78 12.12
C MET A 226 18.84 -26.10 10.61
N GLY A 227 19.92 -25.67 9.95
CA GLY A 227 20.15 -25.88 8.51
C GLY A 227 19.53 -24.81 7.58
N TYR A 228 18.80 -23.84 8.12
CA TYR A 228 18.11 -22.79 7.36
C TYR A 228 18.74 -21.42 7.57
N THR A 229 18.79 -20.61 6.52
CA THR A 229 19.23 -19.20 6.58
C THR A 229 18.13 -18.30 7.12
N ILE A 230 18.46 -17.05 7.47
CA ILE A 230 17.44 -16.06 7.89
C ILE A 230 16.42 -15.76 6.78
N ALA A 231 16.86 -15.81 5.52
CA ALA A 231 15.97 -15.67 4.38
C ALA A 231 14.97 -16.83 4.29
N ASP A 232 15.40 -18.05 4.62
CA ASP A 232 14.52 -19.22 4.61
C ASP A 232 13.51 -19.13 5.76
N PHE A 233 13.94 -18.73 6.97
CA PHE A 233 13.05 -18.48 8.11
C PHE A 233 11.92 -17.50 7.75
N THR A 234 12.26 -16.37 7.13
CA THR A 234 11.28 -15.33 6.80
C THR A 234 10.42 -15.68 5.58
N ALA A 235 10.86 -16.61 4.73
CA ALA A 235 10.12 -17.09 3.56
C ALA A 235 9.16 -18.24 3.86
N MET A 236 9.34 -18.97 4.97
CA MET A 236 8.41 -20.00 5.41
C MET A 236 7.03 -19.42 5.73
N GLN A 237 6.00 -20.25 5.58
CA GLN A 237 4.68 -19.95 6.16
C GLN A 237 4.80 -19.89 7.68
N VAL A 238 4.00 -19.02 8.31
CA VAL A 238 4.07 -18.74 9.75
C VAL A 238 3.85 -20.00 10.60
N ASP A 239 2.94 -20.88 10.18
CA ASP A 239 2.68 -22.17 10.85
C ASP A 239 3.90 -23.09 10.84
N THR A 240 4.53 -23.24 9.68
CA THR A 240 5.73 -24.05 9.45
C THR A 240 6.92 -23.47 10.24
N LEU A 241 7.04 -22.14 10.26
CA LEU A 241 8.06 -21.45 11.03
C LEU A 241 7.87 -21.68 12.54
N LEU A 242 6.64 -21.64 13.04
CA LEU A 242 6.35 -21.92 14.45
C LEU A 242 6.79 -23.34 14.84
N GLU A 243 6.50 -24.34 14.01
CA GLU A 243 6.95 -25.71 14.24
C GLU A 243 8.49 -25.82 14.28
N LEU A 244 9.18 -25.09 13.40
CA LEU A 244 10.64 -25.06 13.39
C LEU A 244 11.20 -24.41 14.65
N VAL A 245 10.66 -23.25 15.04
CA VAL A 245 11.08 -22.50 16.24
C VAL A 245 10.92 -23.36 17.50
N GLN A 246 9.81 -24.10 17.62
CA GLN A 246 9.54 -24.99 18.76
C GLN A 246 10.50 -26.20 18.82
N LYS A 247 11.14 -26.57 17.72
CA LYS A 247 12.15 -27.65 17.69
C LYS A 247 13.53 -27.19 18.16
N ILE A 248 13.79 -25.88 18.23
CA ILE A 248 15.06 -25.33 18.70
C ILE A 248 15.14 -25.50 20.22
N LYS A 249 16.13 -26.26 20.68
CA LYS A 249 16.38 -26.50 22.11
C LYS A 249 17.70 -25.88 22.52
N ASP A 250 17.67 -24.59 22.88
CA ASP A 250 18.83 -23.88 23.42
C ASP A 250 18.41 -22.94 24.55
N LYS A 251 18.96 -23.19 25.75
CA LYS A 251 18.62 -22.45 26.98
C LYS A 251 19.04 -20.98 26.92
N ASN A 252 20.08 -20.64 26.14
CA ASN A 252 20.63 -19.28 26.07
C ASN A 252 19.71 -18.32 25.31
N VAL A 253 18.83 -18.86 24.46
CA VAL A 253 17.89 -18.07 23.64
C VAL A 253 16.43 -18.38 23.98
N GLN A 254 16.15 -19.14 25.04
CA GLN A 254 14.79 -19.53 25.42
C GLN A 254 13.82 -18.34 25.52
N PRO A 255 14.17 -17.19 26.16
CA PRO A 255 13.26 -16.04 26.20
C PRO A 255 12.93 -15.46 24.81
N ILE A 256 13.88 -15.54 23.87
CA ILE A 256 13.69 -15.10 22.48
C ILE A 256 12.74 -16.07 21.76
N LEU A 257 12.94 -17.38 21.95
CA LEU A 257 12.10 -18.42 21.37
C LEU A 257 10.67 -18.37 21.89
N ASP A 258 10.48 -18.09 23.19
CA ASP A 258 9.17 -17.94 23.81
C ASP A 258 8.42 -16.75 23.22
N ASN A 259 9.08 -15.58 23.14
CA ASN A 259 8.50 -14.36 22.56
C ASN A 259 8.19 -14.54 21.06
N LEU A 260 9.12 -15.15 20.31
CA LEU A 260 8.93 -15.44 18.90
C LEU A 260 7.75 -16.39 18.69
N SER A 261 7.64 -17.44 19.50
CA SER A 261 6.54 -18.41 19.44
C SER A 261 5.20 -17.75 19.76
N GLU A 262 5.15 -16.85 20.73
CA GLU A 262 3.94 -16.08 21.07
C GLU A 262 3.48 -15.22 19.88
N ARG A 263 4.37 -14.43 19.30
CA ARG A 263 4.04 -13.57 18.13
C ARG A 263 3.60 -14.37 16.90
N LEU A 264 4.22 -15.51 16.64
CA LEU A 264 3.81 -16.40 15.55
C LEU A 264 2.43 -17.01 15.82
N LYS A 265 2.13 -17.41 17.07
CA LYS A 265 0.79 -17.88 17.46
C LYS A 265 -0.26 -16.80 17.29
N ASP A 266 0.04 -15.55 17.63
CA ASP A 266 -0.87 -14.43 17.42
C ASP A 266 -1.23 -14.26 15.93
N LEU A 267 -0.24 -14.35 15.03
CA LEU A 267 -0.47 -14.35 13.59
C LEU A 267 -1.36 -15.51 13.11
N ILE A 268 -1.17 -16.71 13.67
CA ILE A 268 -1.99 -17.89 13.34
C ILE A 268 -3.42 -17.71 13.87
N HIS A 269 -3.59 -17.21 15.09
CA HIS A 269 -4.89 -16.98 15.71
C HIS A 269 -5.76 -16.04 14.89
N ILE A 270 -5.15 -15.05 14.23
CA ILE A 270 -5.86 -14.13 13.33
C ILE A 270 -6.04 -14.68 11.90
N GLY A 271 -5.56 -15.89 11.61
CA GLY A 271 -5.69 -16.52 10.29
C GLY A 271 -4.72 -15.99 9.25
N LEU A 272 -3.48 -15.68 9.66
CA LEU A 272 -2.36 -15.38 8.75
C LEU A 272 -1.31 -16.50 8.76
N ASP A 273 -1.70 -17.71 9.11
CA ASP A 273 -0.88 -18.93 9.11
C ASP A 273 -0.17 -19.17 7.77
N TYR A 274 -0.89 -19.01 6.66
CA TYR A 274 -0.39 -19.25 5.30
C TYR A 274 0.57 -18.17 4.76
N VAL A 275 0.73 -17.04 5.45
CA VAL A 275 1.52 -15.90 4.98
C VAL A 275 2.97 -16.06 5.43
N SER A 276 3.93 -15.58 4.62
CA SER A 276 5.34 -15.51 5.01
C SER A 276 5.73 -14.14 5.56
N LEU A 277 6.72 -14.10 6.45
CA LEU A 277 7.17 -12.85 7.09
C LEU A 277 7.84 -11.88 6.12
N ASN A 278 8.47 -12.39 5.05
CA ASN A 278 9.09 -11.57 4.01
C ASN A 278 8.09 -10.94 3.02
N ARG A 279 6.78 -11.22 3.14
CA ARG A 279 5.76 -10.64 2.27
C ARG A 279 5.65 -9.14 2.50
N GLU A 280 5.74 -8.36 1.42
CA GLU A 280 5.64 -6.90 1.46
C GLU A 280 4.25 -6.45 1.94
N THR A 281 4.21 -5.45 2.82
CA THR A 281 2.95 -4.96 3.41
C THR A 281 2.00 -4.39 2.36
N SER A 282 2.55 -3.80 1.30
CA SER A 282 1.82 -3.27 0.13
C SER A 282 1.04 -4.34 -0.64
N THR A 283 1.43 -5.61 -0.53
CA THR A 283 0.82 -6.75 -1.24
C THR A 283 -0.25 -7.48 -0.42
N LEU A 284 -0.49 -7.03 0.81
CA LEU A 284 -1.55 -7.57 1.67
C LEU A 284 -2.92 -7.08 1.17
N SER A 285 -3.89 -7.98 1.15
CA SER A 285 -5.30 -7.61 0.95
C SER A 285 -5.81 -6.71 2.08
N GLY A 286 -6.91 -6.01 1.86
CA GLY A 286 -7.50 -5.14 2.90
C GLY A 286 -7.73 -5.89 4.22
N GLY A 287 -8.33 -7.07 4.17
CA GLY A 287 -8.55 -7.90 5.35
C GLY A 287 -7.25 -8.43 5.99
N GLU A 288 -6.25 -8.84 5.21
CA GLU A 288 -4.94 -9.22 5.77
C GLU A 288 -4.28 -8.03 6.46
N SER A 289 -4.23 -6.88 5.80
CA SER A 289 -3.66 -5.64 6.30
C SER A 289 -4.30 -5.22 7.62
N GLN A 290 -5.63 -5.30 7.71
CA GLN A 290 -6.36 -4.94 8.92
C GLN A 290 -6.00 -5.86 10.09
N ARG A 291 -5.93 -7.17 9.88
CA ARG A 291 -5.55 -8.11 10.94
C ARG A 291 -4.10 -7.94 11.39
N VAL A 292 -3.18 -7.61 10.49
CA VAL A 292 -1.78 -7.30 10.86
C VAL A 292 -1.70 -6.07 11.78
N LYS A 293 -2.49 -5.02 11.53
CA LYS A 293 -2.54 -3.86 12.46
C LYS A 293 -2.97 -4.29 13.86
N MET A 294 -3.99 -5.14 13.95
CA MET A 294 -4.47 -5.63 15.25
C MET A 294 -3.38 -6.36 16.03
N VAL A 295 -2.65 -7.28 15.37
CA VAL A 295 -1.56 -8.04 16.02
C VAL A 295 -0.42 -7.14 16.47
N LYS A 296 -0.09 -6.10 15.69
CA LYS A 296 0.94 -5.12 16.11
C LYS A 296 0.61 -4.50 17.47
N HIS A 297 -0.66 -4.21 17.74
CA HIS A 297 -1.06 -3.62 19.02
C HIS A 297 -1.18 -4.65 20.15
N LEU A 298 -1.59 -5.89 19.85
CA LEU A 298 -1.61 -6.98 20.82
C LEU A 298 -0.23 -7.38 21.33
N THR A 299 0.78 -7.34 20.45
CA THR A 299 2.16 -7.69 20.80
C THR A 299 2.88 -6.57 21.57
N SER A 300 2.26 -5.39 21.70
CA SER A 300 2.77 -4.32 22.55
C SER A 300 2.52 -4.66 24.03
N SER A 301 3.49 -4.33 24.89
CA SER A 301 3.39 -4.49 26.35
C SER A 301 2.69 -3.30 27.02
N LEU A 302 1.88 -2.56 26.26
CA LEU A 302 1.23 -1.34 26.74
C LEU A 302 -0.01 -1.71 27.57
N ILE A 303 -0.09 -1.12 28.76
CA ILE A 303 -1.22 -1.18 29.71
C ILE A 303 -1.70 0.24 29.99
N ASN A 304 -2.94 0.41 30.43
CA ASN A 304 -3.57 1.73 30.67
C ASN A 304 -3.55 2.65 29.43
N VAL A 305 -3.60 2.07 28.23
CA VAL A 305 -3.69 2.80 26.97
C VAL A 305 -5.14 2.77 26.47
N MET A 306 -5.55 3.86 25.82
CA MET A 306 -6.82 3.95 25.11
C MET A 306 -6.60 3.69 23.63
N TYR A 307 -7.09 2.55 23.13
CA TYR A 307 -7.08 2.22 21.71
C TYR A 307 -8.38 2.67 21.06
N ILE A 308 -8.29 3.38 19.93
CA ILE A 308 -9.45 3.83 19.15
C ILE A 308 -9.36 3.18 17.77
N PHE A 309 -10.24 2.22 17.49
CA PHE A 309 -10.36 1.53 16.22
C PHE A 309 -11.46 2.15 15.36
N ASP A 310 -11.14 2.41 14.10
CA ASP A 310 -12.09 2.88 13.09
C ASP A 310 -12.45 1.72 12.14
N GLU A 311 -13.69 1.23 12.22
CA GLU A 311 -14.29 0.11 11.46
C GLU A 311 -13.33 -1.08 11.17
N PRO A 312 -12.83 -1.77 12.21
CA PRO A 312 -11.85 -2.82 12.04
C PRO A 312 -12.35 -4.08 11.34
N SER A 313 -13.67 -4.26 11.16
CA SER A 313 -14.24 -5.38 10.40
C SER A 313 -14.18 -5.19 8.87
N ILE A 314 -13.85 -3.98 8.38
CA ILE A 314 -13.82 -3.70 6.93
C ILE A 314 -12.93 -4.70 6.18
N GLY A 315 -13.52 -5.30 5.14
CA GLY A 315 -12.81 -6.22 4.25
C GLY A 315 -12.54 -7.60 4.86
N LEU A 316 -13.01 -7.87 6.08
CA LEU A 316 -13.06 -9.21 6.65
C LEU A 316 -14.28 -9.96 6.14
N HIS A 317 -14.11 -11.27 5.98
CA HIS A 317 -15.23 -12.15 5.71
C HIS A 317 -16.00 -12.38 7.02
N PRO A 318 -17.34 -12.51 7.03
CA PRO A 318 -18.12 -12.72 8.27
C PRO A 318 -17.61 -13.88 9.13
N ARG A 319 -17.20 -14.98 8.49
CA ARG A 319 -16.54 -16.12 9.16
C ARG A 319 -15.30 -15.72 9.99
N ASP A 320 -14.60 -14.65 9.65
CA ASP A 320 -13.37 -14.22 10.32
C ASP A 320 -13.61 -13.13 11.40
N VAL A 321 -14.82 -12.57 11.50
CA VAL A 321 -15.14 -11.48 12.46
C VAL A 321 -14.98 -11.95 13.91
N HIS A 322 -15.30 -13.20 14.23
CA HIS A 322 -15.09 -13.75 15.56
C HIS A 322 -13.62 -13.65 16.02
N ARG A 323 -12.65 -13.80 15.11
CA ARG A 323 -11.23 -13.67 15.44
C ARG A 323 -10.92 -12.24 15.85
N LEU A 324 -11.42 -11.25 15.11
CA LEU A 324 -11.29 -9.84 15.47
C LEU A 324 -11.87 -9.56 16.86
N ASN A 325 -13.05 -10.10 17.13
CA ASN A 325 -13.71 -9.97 18.43
C ASN A 325 -12.85 -10.51 19.58
N GLU A 326 -12.26 -11.70 19.42
CA GLU A 326 -11.33 -12.27 20.41
C GLU A 326 -10.11 -11.38 20.66
N LEU A 327 -9.58 -10.71 19.63
CA LEU A 327 -8.45 -9.79 19.77
C LEU A 327 -8.84 -8.52 20.54
N LEU A 328 -9.99 -7.93 20.22
CA LEU A 328 -10.49 -6.72 20.90
C LEU A 328 -10.67 -6.99 22.39
N VAL A 329 -11.26 -8.15 22.73
CA VAL A 329 -11.42 -8.62 24.10
C VAL A 329 -10.07 -8.85 24.78
N LYS A 330 -9.13 -9.56 24.14
CA LYS A 330 -7.77 -9.75 24.70
C LYS A 330 -7.04 -8.42 24.93
N LEU A 331 -7.22 -7.44 24.05
CA LEU A 331 -6.59 -6.13 24.21
C LEU A 331 -7.16 -5.37 25.41
N ARG A 332 -8.49 -5.41 25.56
CA ARG A 332 -9.21 -4.87 26.72
C ARG A 332 -8.73 -5.53 28.02
N ASP A 333 -8.65 -6.86 28.04
CA ASP A 333 -8.29 -7.65 29.22
C ASP A 333 -6.82 -7.47 29.67
N LYS A 334 -6.00 -6.76 28.88
CA LYS A 334 -4.66 -6.27 29.27
C LYS A 334 -4.72 -4.91 30.00
N ASP A 335 -5.83 -4.60 30.68
CA ASP A 335 -6.08 -3.31 31.34
C ASP A 335 -6.00 -2.11 30.37
N ASN A 336 -6.53 -2.27 29.16
CA ASN A 336 -6.64 -1.17 28.19
C ASN A 336 -8.10 -0.78 27.99
N THR A 337 -8.33 0.48 27.62
CA THR A 337 -9.63 0.94 27.14
C THR A 337 -9.69 0.78 25.63
N VAL A 338 -10.70 0.10 25.11
CA VAL A 338 -10.84 -0.16 23.67
C VAL A 338 -12.13 0.49 23.17
N ILE A 339 -11.99 1.54 22.38
CA ILE A 339 -13.09 2.25 21.71
C ILE A 339 -13.12 1.79 20.25
N VAL A 340 -14.28 1.33 19.79
CA VAL A 340 -14.45 0.83 18.43
C VAL A 340 -15.61 1.55 17.76
N VAL A 341 -15.35 2.18 16.62
CA VAL A 341 -16.40 2.67 15.72
C VAL A 341 -16.74 1.53 14.76
N GLU A 342 -17.98 1.04 14.81
CA GLU A 342 -18.40 -0.13 14.02
C GLU A 342 -19.85 -0.08 13.57
N HIS A 343 -20.12 -0.89 12.55
CA HIS A 343 -21.44 -1.14 11.99
C HIS A 343 -21.77 -2.64 11.94
N ASP A 344 -20.78 -3.52 12.13
CA ASP A 344 -20.98 -4.98 12.12
C ASP A 344 -21.72 -5.47 13.38
N PRO A 345 -22.87 -6.15 13.24
CA PRO A 345 -23.64 -6.65 14.38
C PRO A 345 -22.87 -7.60 15.31
N ASP A 346 -21.96 -8.41 14.79
CA ASP A 346 -21.19 -9.37 15.59
C ASP A 346 -20.14 -8.64 16.45
N VAL A 347 -19.60 -7.51 15.99
CA VAL A 347 -18.70 -6.68 16.80
C VAL A 347 -19.48 -5.89 17.85
N ILE A 348 -20.61 -5.28 17.47
CA ILE A 348 -21.46 -4.53 18.42
C ILE A 348 -21.93 -5.44 19.56
N LYS A 349 -22.23 -6.70 19.26
CA LYS A 349 -22.72 -7.69 20.23
C LYS A 349 -21.75 -8.00 21.37
N ILE A 350 -20.43 -7.91 21.15
CA ILE A 350 -19.43 -8.22 22.19
C ILE A 350 -19.07 -7.01 23.06
N ALA A 351 -19.59 -5.83 22.75
CA ALA A 351 -19.25 -4.60 23.47
C ALA A 351 -19.79 -4.63 24.90
N ASP A 352 -18.94 -4.24 25.85
CA ASP A 352 -19.35 -4.07 27.25
C ASP A 352 -20.25 -2.84 27.43
N HIS A 353 -20.01 -1.80 26.62
CA HIS A 353 -20.73 -0.53 26.63
C HIS A 353 -20.89 0.00 25.21
N ILE A 354 -22.08 0.47 24.87
CA ILE A 354 -22.42 0.96 23.54
C ILE A 354 -22.90 2.40 23.62
N VAL A 355 -22.40 3.23 22.71
CA VAL A 355 -22.85 4.62 22.51
C VAL A 355 -23.35 4.74 21.07
N ASP A 356 -24.65 5.01 20.92
CA ASP A 356 -25.27 5.26 19.61
C ASP A 356 -25.32 6.77 19.34
N VAL A 357 -24.98 7.18 18.11
CA VAL A 357 -24.93 8.60 17.72
C VAL A 357 -25.84 8.85 16.53
N GLY A 358 -26.71 9.85 16.66
CA GLY A 358 -27.68 10.17 15.63
C GLY A 358 -28.51 11.42 15.97
N PRO A 359 -29.82 11.45 15.63
CA PRO A 359 -30.58 10.44 14.89
C PRO A 359 -30.36 10.44 13.37
N LYS A 360 -29.71 11.48 12.83
CA LYS A 360 -29.38 11.61 11.39
C LYS A 360 -27.90 11.92 11.20
N ALA A 361 -27.45 12.05 9.96
CA ALA A 361 -26.12 12.55 9.62
C ALA A 361 -26.09 14.10 9.54
N GLY A 362 -24.88 14.68 9.53
CA GLY A 362 -24.66 16.12 9.37
C GLY A 362 -25.29 16.96 10.49
N VAL A 363 -25.91 18.08 10.12
CA VAL A 363 -26.56 19.01 11.09
C VAL A 363 -27.72 18.39 11.87
N GLY A 364 -28.28 17.28 11.38
CA GLY A 364 -29.33 16.52 12.07
C GLY A 364 -28.80 15.44 13.02
N GLY A 365 -27.48 15.32 13.17
CA GLY A 365 -26.81 14.34 14.00
C GLY A 365 -26.10 14.94 15.21
N GLY A 366 -25.07 14.25 15.68
CA GLY A 366 -24.17 14.75 16.74
C GLY A 366 -24.75 14.67 18.15
N ARG A 367 -25.79 13.87 18.36
CA ARG A 367 -26.38 13.61 19.69
C ARG A 367 -26.20 12.16 20.05
N VAL A 368 -25.92 11.88 21.32
CA VAL A 368 -25.99 10.53 21.87
C VAL A 368 -27.47 10.14 21.93
N THR A 369 -27.86 9.14 21.14
CA THR A 369 -29.24 8.64 21.05
C THR A 369 -29.50 7.48 22.01
N PHE A 370 -28.45 6.76 22.40
CA PHE A 370 -28.48 5.68 23.36
C PHE A 370 -27.10 5.50 23.99
N GLU A 371 -27.10 5.09 25.26
CA GLU A 371 -25.90 4.70 25.99
C GLU A 371 -26.26 3.56 26.95
N GLY A 372 -25.53 2.44 26.89
CA GLY A 372 -25.79 1.28 27.75
C GLY A 372 -25.30 -0.04 27.16
N SER A 373 -25.87 -1.14 27.66
CA SER A 373 -25.52 -2.51 27.25
C SER A 373 -26.16 -2.92 25.93
N TYR A 374 -25.64 -4.01 25.32
CA TYR A 374 -26.23 -4.61 24.11
C TYR A 374 -27.71 -5.00 24.26
N GLN A 375 -28.11 -5.52 25.43
CA GLN A 375 -29.51 -5.92 25.67
C GLN A 375 -30.44 -4.71 25.77
N GLU A 376 -29.96 -3.62 26.36
CA GLU A 376 -30.70 -2.36 26.42
C GLU A 376 -30.81 -1.72 25.03
N LEU A 377 -29.76 -1.84 24.19
CA LEU A 377 -29.80 -1.35 22.80
C LEU A 377 -30.87 -2.08 21.98
N LEU A 378 -30.97 -3.41 22.10
CA LEU A 378 -31.99 -4.21 21.40
C LEU A 378 -33.42 -3.82 21.80
N SER A 379 -33.60 -3.33 23.02
CA SER A 379 -34.89 -2.86 23.53
C SER A 379 -35.16 -1.38 23.24
N SER A 380 -34.17 -0.67 22.68
CA SER A 380 -34.26 0.77 22.43
C SER A 380 -35.02 1.09 21.14
N ASN A 381 -35.64 2.26 21.09
CA ASN A 381 -36.29 2.79 19.88
C ASN A 381 -35.33 3.56 18.96
N THR A 382 -34.02 3.33 19.10
CA THR A 382 -33.01 3.93 18.21
C THR A 382 -33.01 3.29 16.83
N LEU A 383 -32.46 3.99 15.84
CA LEU A 383 -32.32 3.44 14.50
C LEU A 383 -31.48 2.16 14.52
N THR A 384 -30.37 2.16 15.25
CA THR A 384 -29.48 1.01 15.39
C THR A 384 -30.20 -0.15 16.08
N GLY A 385 -30.86 0.08 17.22
CA GLY A 385 -31.61 -0.94 17.95
C GLY A 385 -32.70 -1.62 17.12
N GLN A 386 -33.42 -0.85 16.28
CA GLN A 386 -34.47 -1.38 15.41
C GLN A 386 -33.96 -2.25 14.25
N TYR A 387 -32.73 -2.03 13.77
CA TYR A 387 -32.22 -2.68 12.56
C TYR A 387 -31.18 -3.77 12.82
N ILE A 388 -30.49 -3.77 13.96
CA ILE A 388 -29.39 -4.71 14.24
C ILE A 388 -29.80 -6.19 14.17
N GLY A 389 -31.06 -6.51 14.53
CA GLY A 389 -31.63 -7.86 14.45
C GLY A 389 -32.61 -8.07 13.30
N LYS A 390 -32.81 -7.08 12.43
CA LYS A 390 -33.87 -7.12 11.42
C LYS A 390 -33.44 -7.92 10.19
N SER A 391 -34.15 -9.02 9.93
CA SER A 391 -34.00 -9.77 8.68
C SER A 391 -34.77 -9.07 7.56
N LEU A 392 -34.12 -8.86 6.41
CA LEU A 392 -34.76 -8.34 5.21
C LEU A 392 -35.46 -9.47 4.44
N PRO A 393 -36.65 -9.23 3.87
CA PRO A 393 -37.36 -10.25 3.11
C PRO A 393 -36.59 -10.62 1.84
N ILE A 394 -36.56 -11.92 1.54
CA ILE A 394 -35.95 -12.45 0.32
C ILE A 394 -36.91 -12.20 -0.87
N LYS A 395 -36.36 -11.76 -2.01
CA LYS A 395 -37.14 -11.53 -3.23
C LYS A 395 -37.69 -12.86 -3.76
N SER A 396 -39.02 -13.00 -3.79
CA SER A 396 -39.71 -14.22 -4.23
C SER A 396 -39.53 -14.53 -5.72
N ASN A 397 -39.60 -13.52 -6.59
CA ASN A 397 -39.42 -13.66 -8.05
C ASN A 397 -38.14 -12.96 -8.55
N PRO A 398 -36.98 -13.65 -8.55
CA PRO A 398 -35.74 -13.09 -9.09
C PRO A 398 -35.77 -13.01 -10.62
N ARG A 399 -35.09 -11.99 -11.17
CA ARG A 399 -34.86 -11.88 -12.62
C ARG A 399 -33.93 -12.99 -13.08
N ARG A 400 -34.14 -13.52 -14.28
CA ARG A 400 -33.26 -14.50 -14.94
C ARG A 400 -32.57 -13.82 -16.12
N SER A 401 -31.35 -14.26 -16.43
CA SER A 401 -30.62 -13.84 -17.65
C SER A 401 -30.37 -15.05 -18.52
N THR A 402 -30.48 -14.86 -19.83
CA THR A 402 -30.04 -15.82 -20.86
C THR A 402 -28.65 -15.49 -21.40
N ASP A 403 -28.20 -14.25 -21.22
CA ASP A 403 -26.92 -13.76 -21.74
C ASP A 403 -25.86 -13.69 -20.64
N PHE A 404 -24.61 -13.94 -21.02
CA PHE A 404 -23.48 -13.97 -20.10
C PHE A 404 -22.27 -13.23 -20.65
N TYR A 405 -21.49 -12.64 -19.76
CA TYR A 405 -20.08 -12.33 -19.99
C TYR A 405 -19.25 -13.54 -19.57
N GLU A 406 -18.26 -13.91 -20.37
CA GLU A 406 -17.35 -15.00 -20.09
C GLU A 406 -15.91 -14.53 -20.25
N THR A 407 -15.03 -14.89 -19.31
CA THR A 407 -13.60 -14.63 -19.44
C THR A 407 -12.87 -15.89 -19.87
N LYS A 408 -11.68 -15.73 -20.44
CA LYS A 408 -10.76 -16.86 -20.58
C LYS A 408 -10.38 -17.38 -19.20
N LYS A 409 -10.00 -18.66 -19.15
CA LYS A 409 -9.44 -19.23 -17.94
C LYS A 409 -8.08 -18.58 -17.67
N SER A 410 -7.83 -18.29 -16.40
CA SER A 410 -6.62 -17.63 -15.95
C SER A 410 -6.00 -18.36 -14.76
N SER A 411 -4.68 -18.34 -14.72
CA SER A 411 -3.86 -18.78 -13.59
C SER A 411 -3.12 -17.60 -12.94
N LEU A 412 -3.68 -16.39 -13.06
CA LEU A 412 -3.10 -15.19 -12.45
C LEU A 412 -3.07 -15.33 -10.92
N HIS A 413 -1.89 -15.13 -10.31
CA HIS A 413 -1.65 -15.33 -8.89
C HIS A 413 -2.04 -16.74 -8.40
N ASN A 414 -3.00 -16.85 -7.49
CA ASN A 414 -3.45 -18.12 -6.93
C ASN A 414 -4.66 -18.72 -7.66
N LEU A 415 -5.08 -18.15 -8.80
CA LEU A 415 -6.15 -18.72 -9.60
C LEU A 415 -5.70 -20.06 -10.21
N LYS A 416 -6.58 -21.06 -10.14
CA LYS A 416 -6.29 -22.43 -10.60
C LYS A 416 -6.94 -22.70 -11.96
N ASN A 417 -6.50 -21.99 -13.01
CA ASN A 417 -7.06 -22.09 -14.35
C ASN A 417 -8.58 -21.86 -14.38
N VAL A 418 -9.03 -20.75 -13.77
CA VAL A 418 -10.45 -20.42 -13.56
C VAL A 418 -10.86 -19.28 -14.50
N GLY A 419 -12.04 -19.40 -15.10
CA GLY A 419 -12.71 -18.32 -15.85
C GLY A 419 -13.98 -17.89 -15.12
N LEU A 420 -14.42 -16.66 -15.38
CA LEU A 420 -15.60 -16.07 -14.76
C LEU A 420 -16.75 -16.01 -15.78
N LYS A 421 -17.94 -16.50 -15.37
CA LYS A 421 -19.18 -16.42 -16.16
C LYS A 421 -20.21 -15.60 -15.39
N ILE A 422 -20.54 -14.40 -15.88
CA ILE A 422 -21.44 -13.45 -15.21
C ILE A 422 -22.72 -13.23 -16.03
N PRO A 423 -23.91 -13.40 -15.46
CA PRO A 423 -25.16 -13.09 -16.16
C PRO A 423 -25.32 -11.59 -16.41
N LYS A 424 -25.68 -11.20 -17.64
CA LYS A 424 -25.94 -9.80 -18.00
C LYS A 424 -27.24 -9.29 -17.35
N GLY A 425 -27.30 -8.00 -17.04
CA GLY A 425 -28.50 -7.34 -16.51
C GLY A 425 -28.91 -7.74 -15.09
N LEU A 426 -28.11 -8.57 -14.42
CA LEU A 426 -28.33 -9.00 -13.03
C LEU A 426 -27.26 -8.44 -12.08
N PHE A 427 -27.63 -8.31 -10.81
CA PHE A 427 -26.72 -7.93 -9.74
C PHE A 427 -25.94 -9.16 -9.27
N THR A 428 -24.67 -9.25 -9.65
CA THR A 428 -23.82 -10.41 -9.33
C THR A 428 -22.85 -10.05 -8.21
N VAL A 429 -22.81 -10.88 -7.18
CA VAL A 429 -21.89 -10.74 -6.04
C VAL A 429 -20.80 -11.81 -6.15
N VAL A 430 -19.54 -11.40 -6.13
CA VAL A 430 -18.39 -12.30 -6.01
C VAL A 430 -17.96 -12.33 -4.54
N THR A 431 -18.14 -13.48 -3.88
CA THR A 431 -17.85 -13.65 -2.45
C THR A 431 -16.81 -14.74 -2.19
N GLY A 432 -16.35 -14.85 -0.95
CA GLY A 432 -15.33 -15.79 -0.49
C GLY A 432 -14.37 -15.15 0.52
N VAL A 433 -13.61 -15.97 1.25
CA VAL A 433 -12.65 -15.53 2.27
C VAL A 433 -11.56 -14.60 1.73
N ALA A 434 -10.91 -13.81 2.58
CA ALA A 434 -9.76 -13.01 2.19
C ALA A 434 -8.66 -13.89 1.56
N GLY A 435 -7.94 -13.40 0.56
CA GLY A 435 -6.92 -14.17 -0.16
C GLY A 435 -7.42 -15.20 -1.18
N SER A 436 -8.72 -15.49 -1.28
CA SER A 436 -9.28 -16.47 -2.23
C SER A 436 -9.12 -16.14 -3.73
N GLY A 437 -8.63 -14.95 -4.08
CA GLY A 437 -8.42 -14.54 -5.48
C GLY A 437 -9.54 -13.70 -6.10
N LYS A 438 -10.51 -13.20 -5.33
CA LYS A 438 -11.63 -12.37 -5.82
C LYS A 438 -11.17 -11.17 -6.65
N SER A 439 -10.23 -10.38 -6.12
CA SER A 439 -9.69 -9.20 -6.80
C SER A 439 -8.88 -9.58 -8.05
N SER A 440 -8.11 -10.67 -7.99
CA SER A 440 -7.40 -11.21 -9.15
C SER A 440 -8.36 -11.59 -10.27
N LEU A 441 -9.50 -12.20 -9.92
CA LEU A 441 -10.51 -12.64 -10.89
C LEU A 441 -11.29 -11.45 -11.50
N VAL A 442 -11.72 -10.48 -10.68
CA VAL A 442 -12.52 -9.35 -11.15
C VAL A 442 -11.65 -8.26 -11.79
N ASN A 443 -10.65 -7.74 -11.08
CA ASN A 443 -9.83 -6.63 -11.58
C ASN A 443 -8.69 -7.12 -12.48
N GLY A 444 -8.10 -8.27 -12.13
CA GLY A 444 -6.92 -8.80 -12.84
C GLY A 444 -7.24 -9.54 -14.14
N VAL A 445 -8.44 -10.12 -14.26
CA VAL A 445 -8.87 -10.90 -15.44
C VAL A 445 -10.04 -10.24 -16.13
N PHE A 446 -11.20 -10.14 -15.46
CA PHE A 446 -12.42 -9.63 -16.10
C PHE A 446 -12.26 -8.20 -16.63
N ALA A 447 -11.79 -7.26 -15.81
CA ALA A 447 -11.63 -5.87 -16.23
C ALA A 447 -10.57 -5.66 -17.33
N LYS A 448 -9.58 -6.55 -17.46
CA LYS A 448 -8.58 -6.49 -18.54
C LYS A 448 -9.14 -6.96 -19.88
N GLU A 449 -10.02 -7.95 -19.86
CA GLU A 449 -10.70 -8.45 -21.07
C GLU A 449 -11.84 -7.50 -21.51
N TYR A 450 -12.58 -6.93 -20.55
CA TYR A 450 -13.71 -6.03 -20.80
C TYR A 450 -13.33 -4.58 -20.50
N LYS A 451 -12.58 -3.95 -21.42
CA LYS A 451 -12.02 -2.59 -21.25
C LYS A 451 -13.07 -1.48 -21.08
N ASP A 452 -14.30 -1.71 -21.54
CA ASP A 452 -15.42 -0.76 -21.39
C ASP A 452 -16.07 -0.83 -20.00
N ALA A 453 -15.62 -1.75 -19.13
CA ALA A 453 -16.13 -1.86 -17.78
C ALA A 453 -15.71 -0.63 -16.94
N ILE A 454 -16.70 0.02 -16.32
CA ILE A 454 -16.45 1.08 -15.35
C ILE A 454 -16.16 0.44 -14.00
N ILE A 455 -14.97 0.72 -13.46
CA ILE A 455 -14.55 0.24 -12.14
C ILE A 455 -14.75 1.38 -11.14
N VAL A 456 -15.52 1.12 -10.10
CA VAL A 456 -15.66 2.00 -8.94
C VAL A 456 -15.03 1.28 -7.75
N ASP A 457 -13.95 1.84 -7.21
CA ASP A 457 -13.17 1.23 -6.13
C ASP A 457 -13.13 2.10 -4.87
N GLN A 458 -12.31 1.69 -3.89
CA GLN A 458 -12.13 2.38 -2.60
C GLN A 458 -10.96 3.37 -2.62
N SER A 459 -10.39 3.67 -3.79
CA SER A 459 -9.34 4.68 -3.86
C SER A 459 -9.91 6.04 -3.42
N ALA A 460 -9.07 6.87 -2.78
CA ALA A 460 -9.51 8.16 -2.32
C ALA A 460 -10.07 8.97 -3.50
N VAL A 461 -11.19 9.67 -3.26
CA VAL A 461 -11.81 10.58 -4.22
C VAL A 461 -10.98 11.87 -4.28
N SER A 462 -9.71 11.77 -4.65
CA SER A 462 -8.79 12.88 -4.79
C SER A 462 -7.82 12.61 -5.94
N ALA A 463 -7.94 13.38 -7.03
CA ALA A 463 -6.87 13.45 -8.02
C ALA A 463 -5.67 14.23 -7.48
N ASN A 464 -5.90 15.13 -6.52
CA ASN A 464 -4.92 15.91 -5.76
C ASN A 464 -5.57 16.54 -4.51
N LEU A 465 -4.76 17.18 -3.66
CA LEU A 465 -5.17 17.91 -2.45
C LEU A 465 -6.21 19.04 -2.68
N ARG A 466 -6.49 19.41 -3.93
CA ARG A 466 -7.46 20.47 -4.30
C ARG A 466 -8.80 19.91 -4.83
N SER A 467 -8.91 18.59 -4.91
CA SER A 467 -10.12 17.91 -5.36
C SER A 467 -11.16 17.88 -4.24
N ASN A 468 -12.40 18.22 -4.58
CA ASN A 468 -13.58 18.11 -3.70
C ASN A 468 -14.77 17.52 -4.47
N PRO A 469 -15.88 17.17 -3.80
CA PRO A 469 -17.04 16.55 -4.47
C PRO A 469 -17.58 17.34 -5.66
N ALA A 470 -17.61 18.67 -5.59
CA ALA A 470 -18.13 19.51 -6.67
C ALA A 470 -17.22 19.49 -7.91
N THR A 471 -15.90 19.49 -7.73
CA THR A 471 -14.96 19.31 -8.85
C THR A 471 -14.92 17.89 -9.37
N TYR A 472 -15.02 16.89 -8.50
CA TYR A 472 -14.96 15.48 -8.90
C TYR A 472 -16.19 15.06 -9.71
N THR A 473 -17.37 15.57 -9.35
CA THR A 473 -18.63 15.32 -10.06
C THR A 473 -18.82 16.21 -11.29
N GLY A 474 -17.97 17.21 -11.50
CA GLY A 474 -18.11 18.20 -12.58
C GLY A 474 -19.15 19.29 -12.32
N ILE A 475 -19.87 19.26 -11.19
CA ILE A 475 -20.86 20.29 -10.82
C ILE A 475 -20.22 21.69 -10.73
N MET A 476 -18.98 21.77 -10.26
CA MET A 476 -18.24 23.03 -10.16
C MET A 476 -18.09 23.72 -11.52
N ASP A 477 -18.03 22.98 -12.64
CA ASP A 477 -17.91 23.59 -13.98
C ASP A 477 -19.19 24.32 -14.38
N VAL A 478 -20.34 23.75 -14.04
CA VAL A 478 -21.64 24.38 -14.25
C VAL A 478 -21.77 25.63 -13.38
N ILE A 479 -21.40 25.53 -12.09
CA ILE A 479 -21.43 26.67 -11.16
C ILE A 479 -20.55 27.82 -11.69
N ARG A 480 -19.31 27.53 -12.10
CA ARG A 480 -18.38 28.54 -12.62
C ARG A 480 -18.91 29.22 -13.88
N LYS A 481 -19.56 28.48 -14.79
CA LYS A 481 -20.18 29.05 -15.99
C LYS A 481 -21.29 30.02 -15.66
N VAL A 482 -22.19 29.65 -14.75
CA VAL A 482 -23.29 30.54 -14.31
C VAL A 482 -22.76 31.82 -13.70
N PHE A 483 -21.74 31.73 -12.82
CA PHE A 483 -21.11 32.92 -12.23
C PHE A 483 -20.40 33.79 -13.29
N ALA A 484 -19.71 33.18 -14.25
CA ALA A 484 -19.05 33.88 -15.35
C ALA A 484 -20.03 34.65 -16.23
N GLU A 485 -21.16 34.02 -16.59
CA GLU A 485 -22.22 34.62 -17.39
C GLU A 485 -22.86 35.81 -16.66
N GLU A 486 -23.21 35.65 -15.39
CA GLU A 486 -23.85 36.72 -14.59
C GLU A 486 -22.92 37.93 -14.39
N ASN A 487 -21.63 37.68 -14.13
CA ASN A 487 -20.65 38.73 -13.87
C ASN A 487 -19.99 39.28 -15.15
N LYS A 488 -20.27 38.70 -16.32
CA LYS A 488 -19.67 39.05 -17.62
C LYS A 488 -18.13 39.00 -17.61
N VAL A 489 -17.57 37.98 -16.97
CA VAL A 489 -16.12 37.75 -16.88
C VAL A 489 -15.74 36.32 -17.30
N GLY A 490 -14.45 36.04 -17.44
CA GLY A 490 -13.97 34.70 -17.79
C GLY A 490 -14.20 33.66 -16.70
N VAL A 491 -14.50 32.41 -17.10
CA VAL A 491 -14.72 31.26 -16.19
C VAL A 491 -13.48 30.97 -15.31
N GLY A 492 -12.29 31.34 -15.77
CA GLY A 492 -11.02 31.17 -15.05
C GLY A 492 -10.95 31.91 -13.72
N LEU A 493 -11.64 33.06 -13.60
CA LEU A 493 -11.70 33.88 -12.37
C LEU A 493 -12.51 33.23 -11.25
N PHE A 494 -13.42 32.30 -11.57
CA PHE A 494 -14.16 31.52 -10.56
C PHE A 494 -13.50 30.17 -10.27
N SER A 495 -12.28 29.95 -10.75
CA SER A 495 -11.52 28.76 -10.44
C SER A 495 -10.44 29.06 -9.41
N TYR A 496 -10.50 28.36 -8.27
CA TYR A 496 -9.42 28.35 -7.29
C TYR A 496 -8.19 27.54 -7.76
N ASN A 497 -8.19 26.99 -8.98
CA ASN A 497 -7.02 26.34 -9.58
C ASN A 497 -6.34 27.18 -10.67
N SER A 498 -6.90 28.34 -11.04
CA SER A 498 -6.35 29.23 -12.08
C SER A 498 -6.38 30.70 -11.65
N GLU A 499 -6.83 31.61 -12.52
CA GLU A 499 -6.83 33.07 -12.30
C GLU A 499 -7.55 33.52 -11.03
N GLY A 500 -8.57 32.78 -10.57
CA GLY A 500 -9.30 33.06 -9.33
C GLY A 500 -8.65 32.57 -8.04
N ALA A 501 -7.46 31.96 -8.11
CA ALA A 501 -6.81 31.41 -6.93
C ALA A 501 -6.27 32.52 -6.03
N CYS A 502 -6.52 32.42 -4.72
CA CYS A 502 -5.86 33.27 -3.73
C CYS A 502 -4.34 33.12 -3.81
N GLU A 503 -3.60 34.23 -3.91
CA GLU A 503 -2.14 34.23 -4.10
C GLU A 503 -1.39 33.61 -2.92
N ALA A 504 -1.86 33.84 -1.69
CA ALA A 504 -1.20 33.36 -0.48
C ALA A 504 -1.24 31.83 -0.35
N CYS A 505 -2.44 31.24 -0.43
CA CYS A 505 -2.61 29.79 -0.31
C CYS A 505 -2.56 29.06 -1.66
N LYS A 506 -2.40 29.79 -2.77
CA LYS A 506 -2.46 29.28 -4.15
C LYS A 506 -3.72 28.43 -4.38
N GLY A 507 -4.85 28.91 -3.87
CA GLY A 507 -6.16 28.27 -3.97
C GLY A 507 -6.38 27.02 -3.12
N ARG A 508 -5.47 26.68 -2.19
CA ARG A 508 -5.65 25.55 -1.26
C ARG A 508 -6.63 25.83 -0.14
N GLY A 509 -6.76 27.10 0.26
CA GLY A 509 -7.56 27.53 1.41
C GLY A 509 -6.92 27.29 2.77
N TYR A 510 -5.62 26.92 2.81
CA TYR A 510 -4.78 26.81 3.99
C TYR A 510 -3.30 26.85 3.59
N ILE A 511 -2.42 27.11 4.56
CA ILE A 511 -0.96 27.06 4.43
C ILE A 511 -0.47 25.86 5.25
N GLU A 512 0.30 24.97 4.62
CA GLU A 512 0.88 23.81 5.28
C GLU A 512 2.32 24.13 5.70
N THR A 513 2.61 23.98 6.99
CA THR A 513 3.96 24.11 7.53
C THR A 513 4.48 22.72 7.88
N ASP A 514 5.54 22.31 7.19
CA ASP A 514 6.18 21.03 7.44
C ASP A 514 6.97 21.08 8.75
N LEU A 515 6.72 20.12 9.64
CA LEU A 515 7.43 19.97 10.91
C LEU A 515 8.17 18.63 10.86
N SER A 516 9.49 18.65 10.86
CA SER A 516 10.35 17.50 10.52
C SER A 516 10.14 16.21 11.34
N PHE A 517 9.40 16.25 12.46
CA PHE A 517 9.14 15.11 13.35
C PHE A 517 7.67 15.00 13.80
N MET A 518 6.77 15.81 13.25
CA MET A 518 5.35 15.81 13.58
C MET A 518 4.51 15.83 12.31
N ASN A 519 3.23 15.52 12.42
CA ASN A 519 2.32 15.78 11.31
C ASN A 519 2.36 17.27 10.95
N SER A 520 2.33 17.58 9.65
CA SER A 520 2.32 18.95 9.16
C SER A 520 1.18 19.74 9.79
N VAL A 521 1.47 21.00 10.14
CA VAL A 521 0.48 21.89 10.76
C VAL A 521 -0.12 22.76 9.68
N GLU A 522 -1.44 22.68 9.55
CA GLU A 522 -2.22 23.49 8.61
C GLU A 522 -2.77 24.73 9.33
N THR A 523 -2.43 25.91 8.82
CA THR A 523 -2.95 27.20 9.29
C THR A 523 -3.85 27.84 8.24
N LEU A 524 -4.88 28.57 8.68
CA LEU A 524 -5.83 29.27 7.80
C LEU A 524 -5.30 30.62 7.35
#